data_AF-A0A9R1VVY8-F1
#
_entry.id   AF-A0A9R1VVY8-F1
#
_cell.length_a   1.000
_cell.length_b   1.000
_cell.length_c   1.000
_cell.angle_alpha   90.00
_cell.angle_beta   90.00
_cell.angle_gamma   90.00
#
_symmetry.space_group_name_H-M   'P 1'
#
loop_
_entity.id
_entity.type
_entity.pdbx_description
1 polymer ?
#
loop_
_entity_poly.entity_id
_entity_poly.type
_entity_poly.pdbx_seq_one_letter_code
_entity_poly.pdbx_strand_id
1 'polypeptide(L)'
;MERIRAISSATYDHLMAKEPISWCRAYLSTGLACEAVENGIVECFNAIIVDARKKPLLTMLEEIILYMMERAFNLKQEAEN
;
A
#
# COMPACT_ATOMS: atom_id res chain seq x y z
N MET A 1 13.98 -14.94 16.28
CA MET A 1 12.85 -15.82 15.91
C MET A 1 12.15 -16.46 17.11
N GLU A 2 12.84 -16.62 18.26
CA GLU A 2 12.22 -17.21 19.45
C GLU A 2 10.99 -16.47 19.96
N ARG A 3 10.92 -15.13 19.79
CA ARG A 3 9.73 -14.34 20.10
C ARG A 3 8.49 -14.77 19.30
N ILE A 4 8.65 -15.13 18.02
CA ILE A 4 7.54 -15.61 17.18
C ILE A 4 7.11 -17.01 17.64
N ARG A 5 8.08 -17.87 17.97
CA ARG A 5 7.81 -19.21 18.51
C ARG A 5 7.05 -19.15 19.84
N ALA A 6 7.39 -18.19 20.70
CA ALA A 6 6.70 -17.98 21.98
C ALA A 6 5.25 -17.50 21.82
N ILE A 7 4.93 -16.80 20.73
CA ILE A 7 3.56 -16.35 20.42
C ILE A 7 2.76 -17.49 19.77
N SER A 8 3.36 -18.20 18.83
CA SER A 8 2.72 -19.31 18.10
C SER A 8 3.76 -20.21 17.47
N SER A 9 3.83 -21.47 17.89
CA SER A 9 4.73 -22.45 17.26
C SER A 9 4.32 -22.76 15.83
N ALA A 10 3.01 -22.86 15.56
CA ALA A 10 2.49 -23.14 14.22
C ALA A 10 2.89 -22.04 13.21
N THR A 11 2.85 -20.78 13.62
CA THR A 11 3.30 -19.65 12.79
C THR A 11 4.81 -19.69 12.58
N TYR A 12 5.57 -20.04 13.62
CA TYR A 12 7.01 -20.22 13.52
C TYR A 12 7.37 -21.31 12.49
N ASP A 13 6.75 -22.48 12.58
CA ASP A 13 7.02 -23.60 11.68
C ASP A 13 6.64 -23.24 10.23
N HIS A 14 5.52 -22.55 10.03
CA HIS A 14 5.09 -22.07 8.72
C HIS A 14 6.09 -21.09 8.09
N LEU A 15 6.65 -20.16 8.87
CA LEU A 15 7.65 -19.21 8.39
C LEU A 15 8.99 -19.88 8.12
N MET A 16 9.41 -20.83 8.96
CA MET A 16 10.65 -21.60 8.75
C MET A 16 10.58 -22.52 7.53
N ALA A 17 9.39 -22.93 7.11
CA ALA A 17 9.19 -23.67 5.86
C ALA A 17 9.36 -22.82 4.59
N LYS A 18 9.37 -21.48 4.71
CA LYS A 18 9.53 -20.54 3.59
C LYS A 18 10.91 -19.93 3.57
N GLU A 19 11.40 -19.57 2.38
CA GLU A 19 12.70 -18.90 2.23
C GLU A 19 12.73 -17.57 3.01
N PRO A 20 13.71 -17.37 3.91
CA PRO A 20 13.80 -16.17 4.75
C PRO A 20 13.78 -14.85 3.97
N ILE A 21 14.28 -14.83 2.74
CA ILE A 21 14.27 -13.64 1.88
C ILE A 21 12.87 -13.09 1.60
N SER A 22 11.84 -13.95 1.63
CA SER A 22 10.46 -13.59 1.31
C SER A 22 9.68 -12.95 2.46
N TRP A 23 10.12 -13.15 3.71
CA TRP A 23 9.33 -12.74 4.89
C TRP A 23 10.17 -12.11 6.01
N CYS A 24 11.48 -12.29 6.03
CA CYS A 24 12.33 -11.75 7.07
C CYS A 24 12.82 -10.34 6.69
N ARG A 25 12.50 -9.38 7.56
CA ARG A 25 12.86 -7.96 7.40
C ARG A 25 14.35 -7.71 7.15
N ALA A 26 15.24 -8.58 7.65
CA ALA A 26 16.68 -8.45 7.43
C ALA A 26 17.10 -8.56 5.95
N TYR A 27 16.25 -9.15 5.11
CA TYR A 27 16.48 -9.33 3.68
C TYR A 27 15.64 -8.38 2.80
N LEU A 28 14.75 -7.59 3.41
CA LEU A 28 14.03 -6.55 2.69
C LEU A 28 15.01 -5.41 2.40
N SER A 29 15.17 -5.08 1.11
CA SER A 29 16.01 -3.96 0.70
C SER A 29 15.36 -2.65 1.13
N THR A 30 16.02 -1.88 1.98
CA THR A 30 15.51 -0.58 2.49
C THR A 30 15.32 0.48 1.41
N GLY A 31 15.79 0.24 0.18
CA GLY A 31 15.65 1.13 -0.98
C GLY A 31 14.57 0.74 -1.99
N LEU A 32 13.83 -0.37 -1.77
CA LEU A 32 12.65 -0.74 -2.58
C LEU A 32 11.33 -0.21 -1.98
N ALA A 33 11.43 0.63 -0.94
CA ALA A 33 10.29 1.35 -0.39
C ALA A 33 9.81 2.36 -1.43
N CYS A 34 8.83 1.97 -2.24
CA CYS A 34 8.11 2.90 -3.08
C CYS A 34 7.18 3.71 -2.15
N GLU A 35 7.53 4.96 -1.88
CA GLU A 35 6.71 5.91 -1.09
C GLU A 35 5.25 5.93 -1.59
N ALA A 36 5.06 5.73 -2.90
CA ALA A 36 3.74 5.64 -3.51
C ALA A 36 2.90 4.43 -3.03
N VAL A 37 3.52 3.31 -2.64
CA VAL A 37 2.82 2.06 -2.30
C VAL A 37 2.45 1.99 -0.82
N GLU A 38 3.29 2.48 0.09
CA GLU A 38 3.04 2.31 1.53
C GLU A 38 2.19 3.44 2.15
N ASN A 39 2.42 4.72 1.80
CA ASN A 39 1.65 5.84 2.37
C ASN A 39 1.07 6.80 1.33
N GLY A 40 1.73 6.99 0.18
CA GLY A 40 1.31 8.00 -0.80
C GLY A 40 -0.11 7.79 -1.33
N ILE A 41 -0.52 6.56 -1.65
CA ILE A 41 -1.89 6.29 -2.13
C ILE A 41 -2.94 6.56 -1.04
N VAL A 42 -2.69 6.08 0.18
CA VAL A 42 -3.67 6.18 1.28
C VAL A 42 -3.80 7.63 1.76
N GLU A 43 -2.69 8.35 1.91
CA GLU A 43 -2.68 9.76 2.30
C GLU A 43 -3.34 10.64 1.23
N CYS A 44 -3.02 10.43 -0.05
CA CYS A 44 -3.68 11.15 -1.14
C CYS A 44 -5.18 10.87 -1.20
N PHE A 45 -5.59 9.60 -1.06
CA PHE A 45 -7.01 9.23 -1.05
C PHE A 45 -7.77 9.85 0.12
N ASN A 46 -7.16 9.86 1.31
CA ASN A 46 -7.75 10.47 2.50
C ASN A 46 -7.92 11.98 2.37
N ALA A 47 -6.99 12.68 1.71
CA ALA A 47 -7.14 14.11 1.47
C ALA A 47 -8.37 14.44 0.60
N ILE A 48 -8.66 13.58 -0.39
CA ILE A 48 -9.71 13.83 -1.38
C ILE A 48 -11.08 13.45 -0.87
N ILE A 49 -11.17 12.33 -0.14
CA ILE A 49 -12.44 11.84 0.38
C ILE A 49 -13.04 12.82 1.41
N VAL A 50 -12.23 13.60 2.11
CA VAL A 50 -12.69 14.59 3.09
C VAL A 50 -13.57 15.66 2.45
N ASP A 51 -13.15 16.19 1.29
CA ASP A 51 -13.91 17.23 0.59
C ASP A 51 -15.01 16.65 -0.30
N ALA A 52 -14.76 15.50 -0.96
CA ALA A 52 -15.77 14.85 -1.79
C ALA A 52 -17.00 14.43 -0.98
N ARG A 53 -16.84 13.97 0.27
CA ARG A 53 -17.96 13.57 1.16
C ARG A 53 -18.89 14.69 1.56
N LYS A 54 -18.52 15.96 1.36
CA LYS A 54 -19.39 17.12 1.61
C LYS A 54 -20.43 17.30 0.49
N LYS A 55 -20.32 16.55 -0.60
CA LYS A 55 -21.15 16.66 -1.81
C LYS A 55 -22.19 15.54 -1.87
N PRO A 56 -23.25 15.69 -2.68
CA PRO A 56 -24.20 14.61 -2.95
C PRO A 56 -23.49 13.35 -3.46
N LEU A 57 -24.06 12.18 -3.19
CA LEU A 57 -23.46 10.87 -3.48
C LEU A 57 -22.94 10.76 -4.92
N LEU A 58 -23.74 11.21 -5.90
CA LEU A 58 -23.37 11.14 -7.31
C LEU A 58 -22.11 11.97 -7.61
N THR A 59 -22.10 13.24 -7.17
CA THR A 59 -20.97 14.15 -7.35
C THR A 59 -19.72 13.67 -6.62
N MET A 60 -19.87 13.12 -5.41
CA MET A 60 -18.76 12.52 -4.66
C MET A 60 -18.11 11.38 -5.45
N LEU A 61 -18.93 10.48 -6.03
CA LEU A 61 -18.43 9.34 -6.80
C LEU A 61 -17.76 9.77 -8.10
N GLU A 62 -18.35 10.72 -8.83
CA GLU A 62 -17.76 11.28 -10.06
C GLU A 62 -16.38 11.88 -9.80
N GLU A 63 -16.23 12.67 -8.72
CA GLU A 63 -14.94 13.28 -8.36
C GLU A 63 -13.89 12.26 -7.97
N ILE A 64 -14.26 11.22 -7.20
CA ILE A 64 -13.33 10.14 -6.84
C ILE A 64 -12.86 9.41 -8.10
N ILE A 65 -13.77 9.09 -9.04
CA ILE A 65 -13.42 8.38 -10.27
C ILE A 65 -12.50 9.23 -11.15
N LEU A 66 -12.85 10.50 -11.38
CA LEU A 66 -12.04 11.42 -12.18
C LEU A 66 -10.62 11.56 -11.63
N TYR A 67 -10.49 11.76 -10.32
CA TYR A 67 -9.19 11.84 -9.67
C TYR A 67 -8.35 10.57 -9.86
N MET A 68 -8.95 9.40 -9.65
CA MET A 68 -8.24 8.13 -9.79
C MET A 68 -7.75 7.89 -11.22
N MET A 69 -8.55 8.26 -12.22
CA MET A 69 -8.18 8.18 -13.64
C MET A 69 -7.01 9.11 -13.96
N GLU A 70 -7.07 10.37 -13.52
CA GLU A 70 -6.01 11.36 -13.74
C GLU A 70 -4.70 10.91 -13.07
N ARG A 71 -4.76 10.44 -11.82
CA ARG A 71 -3.61 9.92 -11.10
C ARG A 71 -2.98 8.72 -11.81
N ALA A 72 -3.79 7.76 -12.24
CA ALA A 72 -3.29 6.57 -12.94
C ALA A 72 -2.62 6.94 -14.27
N PHE A 73 -3.17 7.91 -14.99
CA PHE A 73 -2.57 8.44 -16.21
C PHE A 73 -1.21 9.10 -15.93
N ASN A 74 -1.12 10.00 -14.95
CA ASN A 74 0.11 10.71 -14.62
C ASN A 74 1.22 9.76 -14.15
N LEU A 75 0.89 8.78 -13.29
CA LEU A 75 1.85 7.76 -12.85
C LEU A 75 2.37 6.91 -14.02
N LYS A 76 1.51 6.61 -15.00
CA LYS A 76 1.94 5.91 -16.21
C LYS A 76 2.92 6.74 -17.03
N GLN A 77 2.65 8.04 -17.21
CA GLN A 77 3.55 8.94 -17.92
C GLN A 77 4.90 9.10 -17.20
N GLU A 78 4.91 9.18 -15.87
CA GLU A 78 6.14 9.24 -15.08
C GLU A 78 6.97 7.96 -15.18
N ALA A 79 6.33 6.79 -15.23
CA ALA A 79 7.02 5.50 -15.38
C ALA A 79 7.60 5.27 -16.78
N GLU A 80 7.10 5.99 -17.79
CA GLU A 80 7.58 5.92 -19.18
C GLU A 80 8.75 6.89 -19.47
N ASN A 81 9.07 7.81 -18.55
CA ASN A 81 10.20 8.76 -18.63
C ASN A 81 11.42 8.25 -17.86
#